data_AF-A0A0Z8K6Y9-F1
#
_entry.id   AF-A0A0Z8K6Y9-F1
#
_cell.length_a   1.000
_cell.length_b   1.000
_cell.length_c   1.000
_cell.angle_alpha   90.00
_cell.angle_beta   90.00
_cell.angle_gamma   90.00
#
_symmetry.space_group_name_H-M   'P 1'
#
loop_
_entity.id
_entity.type
_entity.pdbx_description
1 polymer ?
#
loop_
_entity_poly.entity_id
_entity_poly.type
_entity_poly.pdbx_seq_one_letter_code
_entity_poly.pdbx_strand_id
1 'polypeptide(L)'
;MNFPHIVERCQLITIITFGEMVIAILKNYPIQTHLLTGFLFFLAMAFSFMFYISQTYLNINHHQKTNVATLLYAHMVLVLGINFFTVAVEVLPGEHASLGLPFLLIGYFLYYLGILMTSRYNQDLYQLDKMVWLQYAILVFSTIILLIAFHHHLTLIAAILVASSFMMLVISFRHRNRVQVDPEK
;
A
#
# COMPACT_ATOMS: atom_id res chain seq x y z
N MET A 1 7.61 26.06 -10.55
CA MET A 1 7.67 24.58 -10.44
C MET A 1 6.29 24.05 -10.79
N ASN A 2 6.16 23.20 -11.81
CA ASN A 2 4.86 22.74 -12.33
C ASN A 2 4.34 21.52 -11.55
N PHE A 3 3.02 21.46 -11.32
CA PHE A 3 2.33 20.38 -10.60
C PHE A 3 2.65 18.98 -11.14
N PRO A 4 2.60 18.71 -12.46
CA PRO A 4 2.94 17.39 -13.02
C PRO A 4 4.36 16.92 -12.68
N HIS A 5 5.31 17.85 -12.65
CA HIS A 5 6.71 17.52 -12.35
C HIS A 5 6.94 17.21 -10.86
N ILE A 6 6.13 17.77 -9.94
CA ILE A 6 6.14 17.35 -8.53
C ILE A 6 5.56 15.94 -8.38
N VAL A 7 4.44 15.67 -9.06
CA VAL A 7 3.78 14.35 -9.05
C VAL A 7 4.77 13.27 -9.49
N GLU A 8 5.45 13.49 -10.63
CA GLU A 8 6.43 12.57 -11.18
C GLU A 8 7.56 12.28 -10.18
N ARG A 9 8.13 13.30 -9.54
CA ARG A 9 9.18 13.12 -8.53
C ARG A 9 8.70 12.32 -7.32
N CYS A 10 7.51 12.62 -6.80
CA CYS A 10 6.94 11.89 -5.68
C CYS A 10 6.67 10.42 -6.02
N GLN A 11 6.23 10.15 -7.26
CA GLN A 11 6.05 8.79 -7.76
C GLN A 11 7.38 8.05 -7.86
N LEU A 12 8.40 8.67 -8.44
CA LEU A 12 9.74 8.07 -8.55
C LEU A 12 10.33 7.74 -7.18
N ILE A 13 10.22 8.64 -6.19
CA ILE A 13 10.68 8.38 -4.83
C ILE A 13 9.96 7.16 -4.25
N THR A 14 8.63 7.09 -4.40
CA THR A 14 7.83 5.98 -3.87
C THR A 14 8.21 4.65 -4.53
N ILE A 15 8.43 4.64 -5.86
CA ILE A 15 8.90 3.47 -6.61
C ILE A 15 10.26 2.99 -6.09
N ILE A 16 11.20 3.90 -5.83
CA ILE A 16 12.51 3.55 -5.28
C ILE A 16 12.37 2.94 -3.88
N THR A 17 11.50 3.50 -3.01
CA THR A 17 11.24 2.93 -1.67
C THR A 17 10.63 1.52 -1.74
N PHE A 18 9.75 1.25 -2.72
CA PHE A 18 9.29 -0.11 -3.00
C PHE A 18 10.43 -1.04 -3.43
N GLY A 19 11.36 -0.56 -4.26
CA GLY A 19 12.55 -1.32 -4.66
C GLY A 19 13.46 -1.67 -3.48
N GLU A 20 13.67 -0.72 -2.56
CA GLU A 20 14.45 -0.92 -1.34
C GLU A 20 13.84 -2.01 -0.45
N MET A 21 12.53 -1.97 -0.26
CA MET A 21 11.79 -3.02 0.42
C MET A 21 12.01 -4.40 -0.20
N VAL A 22 11.97 -4.52 -1.53
CA VAL A 22 12.21 -5.80 -2.21
C VAL A 22 13.61 -6.34 -1.88
N ILE A 23 14.61 -5.46 -1.86
CA ILE A 23 15.99 -5.83 -1.45
C ILE A 23 16.01 -6.31 0.00
N ALA A 24 15.31 -5.64 0.92
CA ALA A 24 15.21 -6.04 2.32
C ALA A 24 14.54 -7.42 2.49
N ILE A 25 13.48 -7.70 1.73
CA ILE A 25 12.83 -9.03 1.72
C ILE A 25 13.83 -10.11 1.28
N LEU A 26 14.54 -9.89 0.16
CA LEU A 26 15.50 -10.85 -0.37
C LEU A 26 16.69 -11.10 0.58
N LYS A 27 17.12 -10.07 1.30
CA LYS A 27 18.20 -10.15 2.28
C LYS A 27 17.79 -10.93 3.54
N ASN A 28 16.57 -10.69 4.04
CA ASN A 28 16.15 -11.22 5.35
C ASN A 28 15.38 -12.54 5.25
N TYR A 29 14.89 -12.90 4.06
CA TYR A 29 14.19 -14.16 3.79
C TYR A 29 14.87 -14.94 2.67
N PRO A 30 16.07 -15.51 2.91
CA PRO A 30 16.82 -16.20 1.88
C PRO A 30 16.08 -17.44 1.37
N ILE A 31 16.22 -17.67 0.06
CA ILE A 31 15.54 -18.74 -0.69
C ILE A 31 15.80 -20.13 -0.10
N GLN A 32 16.93 -20.34 0.58
CA GLN A 32 17.30 -21.65 1.10
C GLN A 32 16.54 -22.05 2.38
N THR A 33 16.14 -21.09 3.21
CA THR A 33 15.54 -21.37 4.53
C THR A 33 14.11 -20.87 4.66
N HIS A 34 13.77 -19.76 3.99
CA HIS A 34 12.47 -19.09 4.13
C HIS A 34 11.82 -18.75 2.78
N LEU A 35 11.97 -19.64 1.79
CA LEU A 35 11.46 -19.45 0.43
C LEU A 35 9.99 -19.03 0.40
N LEU A 36 9.12 -19.79 1.08
CA LEU A 36 7.68 -19.54 1.07
C LEU A 36 7.34 -18.18 1.68
N THR A 37 7.90 -17.88 2.86
CA THR A 37 7.65 -16.61 3.56
C THR A 37 8.15 -15.41 2.75
N GLY A 38 9.38 -15.48 2.23
CA GLY A 38 9.97 -14.44 1.39
C GLY A 38 9.16 -14.22 0.12
N PHE A 39 8.72 -15.30 -0.54
CA PHE A 39 7.86 -15.21 -1.72
C PHE A 39 6.50 -14.56 -1.41
N LEU A 40 5.87 -14.90 -0.27
CA LEU A 40 4.61 -14.30 0.15
C LEU A 40 4.76 -12.81 0.46
N PHE A 41 5.82 -12.40 1.18
CA PHE A 41 6.08 -10.98 1.41
C PHE A 41 6.33 -10.23 0.10
N PHE A 42 7.11 -10.81 -0.82
CA PHE A 42 7.32 -10.24 -2.15
C PHE A 42 6.01 -10.08 -2.91
N LEU A 43 5.13 -11.09 -2.88
CA LEU A 43 3.84 -11.05 -3.56
C LEU A 43 2.90 -10.00 -2.94
N ALA A 44 2.86 -9.89 -1.61
CA ALA A 44 2.11 -8.84 -0.92
C ALA A 44 2.59 -7.45 -1.35
N MET A 45 3.90 -7.26 -1.42
CA MET A 45 4.51 -6.01 -1.88
C MET A 45 4.21 -5.71 -3.35
N ALA A 46 4.24 -6.71 -4.22
CA ALA A 46 3.89 -6.56 -5.63
C ALA A 46 2.43 -6.12 -5.80
N PHE A 47 1.49 -6.72 -5.07
CA PHE A 47 0.08 -6.32 -5.11
C PHE A 47 -0.14 -4.91 -4.54
N SER A 48 0.51 -4.57 -3.43
CA SER A 48 0.49 -3.20 -2.91
C SER A 48 1.04 -2.22 -3.95
N PHE A 49 2.17 -2.52 -4.59
CA PHE A 49 2.74 -1.67 -5.65
C PHE A 49 1.77 -1.47 -6.82
N MET A 50 1.12 -2.53 -7.30
CA MET A 50 0.10 -2.44 -8.34
C MET A 50 -1.09 -1.56 -7.90
N PHE A 51 -1.53 -1.68 -6.64
CA PHE A 51 -2.62 -0.87 -6.10
C PHE A 51 -2.23 0.61 -6.03
N TYR A 52 -0.99 0.91 -5.59
CA TYR A 52 -0.42 2.25 -5.60
C TYR A 52 -0.41 2.87 -7.00
N ILE A 53 0.13 2.16 -8.01
CA ILE A 53 0.17 2.64 -9.40
C ILE A 53 -1.25 2.85 -9.94
N SER A 54 -2.17 1.92 -9.66
CA SER A 54 -3.57 2.06 -10.09
C SER A 54 -4.25 3.30 -9.52
N GLN A 55 -3.93 3.70 -8.29
CA GLN A 55 -4.56 4.86 -7.65
C GLN A 55 -3.86 6.18 -7.98
N THR A 56 -2.54 6.17 -8.20
CA THR A 56 -1.77 7.43 -8.33
C THR A 56 -1.37 7.77 -9.77
N TYR A 57 -1.07 6.78 -10.61
CA TYR A 57 -0.66 7.05 -11.99
C TYR A 57 -1.86 7.17 -12.93
N LEU A 58 -2.88 6.32 -12.76
CA LEU A 58 -4.01 6.24 -13.68
C LEU A 58 -5.15 7.20 -13.37
N ASN A 59 -5.31 7.62 -12.11
CA ASN A 59 -6.51 8.36 -11.68
C ASN A 59 -6.29 9.86 -11.39
N ILE A 60 -5.04 10.32 -11.24
CA ILE A 60 -4.76 11.71 -10.87
C ILE A 60 -5.08 12.65 -12.03
N ASN A 61 -5.96 13.63 -11.80
CA ASN A 61 -6.27 14.65 -12.81
C ASN A 61 -5.07 15.59 -13.02
N HIS A 62 -4.36 15.45 -14.14
CA HIS A 62 -3.20 16.28 -14.45
C HIS A 62 -3.56 17.75 -14.80
N HIS A 63 -4.85 18.07 -14.95
CA HIS A 63 -5.33 19.42 -15.29
C HIS A 63 -5.89 20.22 -14.08
N GLN A 64 -5.93 19.63 -12.88
CA GLN A 64 -6.40 20.36 -11.69
C GLN A 64 -5.33 21.31 -11.13
N LYS A 65 -5.69 22.59 -10.92
CA LYS A 65 -4.93 23.55 -10.10
C LYS A 65 -5.18 23.27 -8.60
N THR A 66 -4.87 22.07 -8.13
CA THR A 66 -5.11 21.67 -6.73
C THR A 66 -3.80 21.68 -5.93
N ASN A 67 -3.96 21.92 -4.63
CA ASN A 67 -2.93 22.14 -3.61
C ASN A 67 -1.79 21.11 -3.62
N VAL A 68 -0.67 21.44 -4.27
CA VAL A 68 0.57 20.64 -4.36
C VAL A 68 1.02 20.10 -2.99
N ALA A 69 0.80 20.88 -1.91
CA ALA A 69 1.21 20.54 -0.57
C ALA A 69 0.58 19.24 -0.07
N THR A 70 -0.74 19.06 -0.23
CA THR A 70 -1.42 17.88 0.31
C THR A 70 -1.09 16.61 -0.49
N LEU A 71 -0.77 16.71 -1.79
CA LEU A 71 -0.22 15.58 -2.57
C LEU A 71 1.17 15.16 -2.05
N LEU A 72 2.02 16.15 -1.75
CA LEU A 72 3.34 15.92 -1.18
C LEU A 72 3.24 15.24 0.20
N TYR A 73 2.38 15.75 1.08
CA TYR A 73 2.13 15.14 2.39
C TYR A 73 1.63 13.70 2.27
N ALA A 74 0.70 13.42 1.35
CA ALA A 74 0.20 12.06 1.12
C ALA A 74 1.32 11.10 0.68
N HIS A 75 2.20 11.53 -0.23
CA HIS A 75 3.36 10.73 -0.63
C HIS A 75 4.39 10.56 0.50
N MET A 76 4.60 11.58 1.34
CA MET A 76 5.47 11.44 2.51
C MET A 76 4.92 10.40 3.49
N VAL A 77 3.61 10.38 3.71
CA VAL A 77 2.96 9.34 4.53
C VAL A 77 3.09 7.96 3.90
N LEU A 78 2.96 7.84 2.57
CA LEU A 78 3.20 6.58 1.85
C LEU A 78 4.62 6.06 2.03
N VAL A 79 5.62 6.92 1.76
CA VAL A 79 7.04 6.58 1.90
C VAL A 79 7.34 6.18 3.34
N LEU A 80 6.80 6.89 4.33
CA LEU A 80 6.93 6.53 5.74
C LEU A 80 6.32 5.15 6.05
N GLY A 81 5.12 4.88 5.54
CA GLY A 81 4.46 3.58 5.71
C GLY A 81 5.26 2.42 5.12
N ILE A 82 5.78 2.60 3.90
CA ILE A 82 6.64 1.63 3.22
C ILE A 82 7.91 1.39 4.04
N ASN A 83 8.58 2.45 4.52
CA ASN A 83 9.79 2.31 5.34
C ASN A 83 9.54 1.57 6.66
N PHE A 84 8.44 1.83 7.36
CA PHE A 84 8.11 1.06 8.56
C PHE A 84 7.84 -0.41 8.27
N PHE A 85 7.20 -0.70 7.14
CA PHE A 85 7.04 -2.09 6.71
C PHE A 85 8.40 -2.71 6.34
N THR A 86 9.33 -1.99 5.70
CA THR A 86 10.70 -2.45 5.46
C THR A 86 11.39 -2.84 6.77
N VAL A 87 11.38 -1.95 7.77
CA VAL A 87 11.94 -2.22 9.10
C VAL A 87 11.26 -3.44 9.75
N ALA A 88 9.94 -3.55 9.62
CA ALA A 88 9.21 -4.71 10.14
C ALA A 88 9.67 -6.02 9.51
N VAL A 89 9.77 -6.08 8.17
CA VAL A 89 10.29 -7.23 7.43
C VAL A 89 11.69 -7.59 7.90
N GLU A 90 12.54 -6.58 8.14
CA GLU A 90 13.91 -6.82 8.57
C GLU A 90 14.01 -7.43 9.97
N VAL A 91 13.14 -7.00 10.88
CA VAL A 91 13.21 -7.31 12.30
C VAL A 91 12.37 -8.55 12.70
N LEU A 92 11.30 -8.85 11.95
CA LEU A 92 10.40 -9.99 12.18
C LEU A 92 11.07 -11.37 12.34
N PRO A 93 12.14 -11.74 11.59
CA PRO A 93 12.77 -13.05 11.73
C PRO A 93 13.83 -13.11 12.84
N GLY A 94 14.16 -11.99 13.50
CA GLY A 94 15.26 -11.89 14.46
C GLY A 94 14.82 -11.78 15.93
N GLU A 95 15.80 -11.59 16.83
CA GLU A 95 15.58 -11.49 18.29
C GLU A 95 14.68 -10.31 18.70
N HIS A 96 14.58 -9.28 17.84
CA HIS A 96 13.75 -8.11 18.05
C HIS A 96 12.34 -8.22 17.45
N ALA A 97 11.86 -9.45 17.18
CA ALA A 97 10.54 -9.70 16.59
C ALA A 97 9.36 -9.00 17.32
N SER A 98 9.51 -8.70 18.61
CA SER A 98 8.54 -7.93 19.40
C SER A 98 8.31 -6.51 18.87
N LEU A 99 9.31 -5.91 18.21
CA LEU A 99 9.20 -4.60 17.54
C LEU A 99 8.67 -4.73 16.10
N GLY A 100 8.86 -5.89 15.47
CA GLY A 100 8.45 -6.14 14.09
C GLY A 100 6.96 -5.98 13.87
N LEU A 101 6.12 -6.53 14.76
CA LEU A 101 4.67 -6.42 14.64
C LEU A 101 4.16 -4.96 14.76
N PRO A 102 4.53 -4.16 15.78
CA PRO A 102 4.16 -2.74 15.83
C PRO A 102 4.56 -1.96 14.57
N PHE A 103 5.78 -2.13 14.07
CA PHE A 103 6.23 -1.48 12.83
C PHE A 103 5.41 -1.93 11.62
N LEU A 104 5.07 -3.22 11.53
CA LEU A 104 4.23 -3.76 10.45
C LEU A 104 2.83 -3.13 10.47
N LEU A 105 2.21 -3.05 11.64
CA LEU A 105 0.86 -2.51 11.80
C LEU A 105 0.82 -1.01 11.48
N ILE A 106 1.76 -0.24 12.00
CA ILE A 106 1.88 1.20 11.71
C ILE A 106 2.19 1.42 10.22
N GLY A 107 3.14 0.67 9.67
CA GLY A 107 3.50 0.76 8.26
C GLY A 107 2.33 0.45 7.33
N TYR A 108 1.61 -0.65 7.59
CA TYR A 108 0.42 -1.05 6.85
C TYR A 108 -0.68 0.03 6.93
N PHE A 109 -0.97 0.53 8.13
CA PHE A 109 -1.97 1.58 8.32
C PHE A 109 -1.60 2.88 7.58
N LEU A 110 -0.36 3.37 7.74
CA LEU A 110 0.11 4.60 7.09
C LEU A 110 0.14 4.46 5.57
N TYR A 111 0.52 3.31 5.04
CA TYR A 111 0.50 3.05 3.61
C TYR A 111 -0.92 3.21 3.03
N TYR A 112 -1.93 2.55 3.61
CA TYR A 112 -3.30 2.68 3.12
C TYR A 112 -3.89 4.06 3.41
N LEU A 113 -3.57 4.69 4.53
CA LEU A 113 -3.95 6.07 4.81
C LEU A 113 -3.39 7.03 3.76
N GLY A 114 -2.13 6.86 3.38
CA GLY A 114 -1.47 7.65 2.34
C GLY A 114 -2.17 7.50 0.98
N ILE A 115 -2.58 6.28 0.60
CA ILE A 115 -3.34 6.06 -0.64
C ILE A 115 -4.74 6.70 -0.57
N LEU A 116 -5.41 6.60 0.57
CA LEU A 116 -6.72 7.25 0.74
C LEU A 116 -6.60 8.77 0.66
N MET A 117 -5.51 9.35 1.17
CA MET A 117 -5.22 10.77 1.03
C MET A 117 -4.94 11.18 -0.42
N THR A 118 -4.27 10.34 -1.22
CA THR A 118 -4.07 10.61 -2.66
C THR A 118 -5.37 10.49 -3.44
N SER A 119 -6.33 9.67 -3.01
CA SER A 119 -7.64 9.55 -3.67
C SER A 119 -8.43 10.86 -3.77
N ARG A 120 -8.16 11.86 -2.91
CA ARG A 120 -8.79 13.19 -3.01
C ARG A 120 -8.41 13.96 -4.28
N TYR A 121 -7.37 13.51 -4.99
CA TYR A 121 -6.89 14.06 -6.26
C TYR A 121 -7.32 13.26 -7.49
N ASN A 122 -8.08 12.18 -7.29
CA ASN A 122 -8.66 11.45 -8.40
C ASN A 122 -9.66 12.38 -9.14
N GLN A 123 -9.72 12.27 -10.47
CA GLN A 123 -10.75 12.94 -11.27
C GLN A 123 -12.14 12.73 -10.64
N ASP A 124 -13.07 13.70 -10.73
CA ASP A 124 -14.40 13.61 -10.10
C ASP A 124 -15.13 12.29 -10.42
N LEU A 125 -14.90 11.73 -11.62
CA LEU A 125 -15.43 10.44 -12.07
C LEU A 125 -14.88 9.22 -11.29
N TYR A 126 -13.67 9.31 -10.72
CA TYR A 126 -12.96 8.24 -9.99
C TYR A 126 -12.75 8.55 -8.50
N GLN A 127 -13.48 9.53 -7.96
CA GLN A 127 -13.52 9.73 -6.52
C GLN A 127 -14.14 8.50 -5.87
N LEU A 128 -13.47 7.97 -4.86
CA LEU A 128 -13.94 6.79 -4.16
C LEU A 128 -15.31 7.09 -3.54
N ASP A 129 -16.33 6.37 -4.00
CA ASP A 129 -17.65 6.38 -3.35
C ASP A 129 -17.48 6.02 -1.86
N LYS A 130 -18.31 6.60 -1.00
CA LYS A 130 -18.33 6.35 0.46
C LYS A 130 -18.42 4.85 0.76
N MET A 131 -19.10 4.08 -0.09
CA MET A 131 -19.17 2.63 0.00
C MET A 131 -17.81 1.94 -0.23
N VAL A 132 -17.02 2.39 -1.21
CA VAL A 132 -15.68 1.83 -1.48
C VAL A 132 -14.71 2.23 -0.37
N TRP A 133 -14.82 3.46 0.14
CA TRP A 133 -14.05 3.91 1.29
C TRP A 133 -14.32 3.05 2.52
N LEU A 134 -15.60 2.73 2.79
CA LEU A 134 -15.99 1.84 3.88
C LEU A 134 -15.44 0.43 3.68
N GLN A 135 -15.47 -0.12 2.46
CA GLN A 135 -14.88 -1.44 2.17
C GLN A 135 -13.37 -1.46 2.44
N TYR A 136 -12.65 -0.42 2.04
CA TYR A 136 -11.22 -0.28 2.36
C TYR A 136 -10.97 -0.17 3.85
N ALA A 137 -11.75 0.63 4.59
CA ALA A 137 -11.61 0.75 6.03
C ALA A 137 -11.84 -0.59 6.73
N ILE A 138 -12.94 -1.30 6.41
CA ILE A 138 -13.25 -2.63 6.97
C ILE A 138 -12.11 -3.61 6.67
N LEU A 139 -11.58 -3.62 5.45
CA LEU A 139 -10.50 -4.52 5.07
C LEU A 139 -9.20 -4.20 5.83
N VAL A 140 -8.85 -2.92 6.01
CA VAL A 140 -7.67 -2.52 6.78
C VAL A 140 -7.81 -2.94 8.24
N PHE A 141 -8.93 -2.63 8.89
CA PHE A 141 -9.13 -2.98 10.30
C PHE A 141 -9.22 -4.49 10.53
N SER A 142 -9.92 -5.24 9.66
CA SER A 142 -9.96 -6.69 9.74
C SER A 142 -8.58 -7.32 9.54
N THR A 143 -7.77 -6.79 8.62
CA THR A 143 -6.39 -7.24 8.42
C THR A 143 -5.55 -6.99 9.68
N ILE A 144 -5.63 -5.80 10.28
CA ILE A 144 -4.91 -5.47 11.53
C ILE A 144 -5.29 -6.44 12.65
N ILE A 145 -6.57 -6.75 12.83
CA ILE A 145 -7.05 -7.70 13.83
C ILE A 145 -6.46 -9.10 13.57
N LEU A 146 -6.49 -9.56 12.32
CA LEU A 146 -5.92 -10.86 11.94
C LEU A 146 -4.40 -10.91 12.16
N LEU A 147 -3.67 -9.84 11.83
CA LEU A 147 -2.23 -9.76 12.06
C LEU A 147 -1.88 -9.85 13.55
N ILE A 148 -2.67 -9.21 14.43
CA ILE A 148 -2.51 -9.33 15.89
C ILE A 148 -2.84 -10.75 16.36
N ALA A 149 -3.93 -11.34 15.87
CA ALA A 149 -4.35 -12.69 16.26
C ALA A 149 -3.32 -13.77 15.88
N PHE A 150 -2.71 -13.66 14.70
CA PHE A 150 -1.78 -14.65 14.14
C PHE A 150 -0.30 -14.24 14.22
N HIS A 151 0.05 -13.30 15.10
CA HIS A 151 1.41 -12.74 15.18
C HIS A 151 2.52 -13.77 15.47
N HIS A 152 2.17 -14.94 16.04
CA HIS A 152 3.13 -16.02 16.31
C HIS A 152 3.61 -16.76 15.04
N HIS A 153 2.88 -16.64 13.92
CA HIS A 153 3.15 -17.42 12.71
C HIS A 153 3.52 -16.51 11.53
N LEU A 154 4.82 -16.38 11.27
CA LEU A 154 5.35 -15.47 10.25
C LEU A 154 4.84 -15.74 8.83
N THR A 155 4.66 -17.01 8.47
CA THR A 155 4.07 -17.40 7.18
C THR A 155 2.60 -16.97 7.04
N LEU A 156 1.82 -17.06 8.12
CA LEU A 156 0.43 -16.61 8.13
C LEU A 156 0.33 -15.10 8.03
N ILE A 157 1.22 -14.35 8.70
CA ILE A 157 1.34 -12.89 8.54
C ILE A 157 1.53 -12.53 7.07
N ALA A 158 2.50 -13.16 6.40
CA ALA A 158 2.76 -12.89 4.99
C ALA A 158 1.56 -13.26 4.10
N ALA A 159 0.89 -14.40 4.36
CA ALA A 159 -0.29 -14.82 3.62
C ALA A 159 -1.50 -13.88 3.80
N ILE A 160 -1.72 -13.39 5.02
CA ILE A 160 -2.77 -12.41 5.33
C ILE A 160 -2.53 -11.11 4.55
N LEU A 161 -1.28 -10.63 4.49
CA LEU A 161 -0.92 -9.44 3.72
C LEU A 161 -1.12 -9.64 2.21
N VAL A 162 -0.79 -10.82 1.67
CA VAL A 162 -1.08 -11.14 0.27
C VAL A 162 -2.59 -11.06 0.00
N ALA A 163 -3.38 -11.72 0.85
CA ALA A 163 -4.83 -11.75 0.70
C ALA A 163 -5.45 -10.35 0.79
N SER A 164 -4.99 -9.52 1.73
CA SER A 164 -5.48 -8.16 1.89
C SER A 164 -5.11 -7.26 0.72
N SER A 165 -3.83 -7.25 0.30
CA SER A 165 -3.38 -6.45 -0.85
C SER A 165 -4.05 -6.89 -2.17
N PHE A 166 -4.26 -8.20 -2.36
CA PHE A 166 -5.02 -8.70 -3.51
C PHE A 166 -6.49 -8.27 -3.48
N MET A 167 -7.14 -8.34 -2.31
CA MET A 167 -8.53 -7.93 -2.18
C MET A 167 -8.70 -6.42 -2.43
N MET A 168 -7.73 -5.59 -2.00
CA MET A 168 -7.71 -4.15 -2.31
C MET A 168 -7.68 -3.89 -3.82
N LEU A 169 -6.84 -4.64 -4.56
CA LEU A 169 -6.83 -4.59 -6.03
C LEU A 169 -8.18 -4.97 -6.64
N VAL A 170 -8.78 -6.08 -6.17
CA VAL A 170 -10.07 -6.55 -6.69
C VAL A 170 -11.17 -5.52 -6.49
N ILE A 171 -11.26 -4.91 -5.31
CA ILE A 171 -12.22 -3.85 -5.01
C ILE A 171 -11.97 -2.64 -5.94
N SER A 172 -10.72 -2.24 -6.11
CA SER A 172 -10.32 -1.13 -6.99
C SER A 172 -10.71 -1.38 -8.46
N PHE A 173 -10.43 -2.57 -8.99
CA PHE A 173 -10.79 -2.94 -10.36
C PHE A 173 -12.31 -3.02 -10.54
N ARG A 174 -13.04 -3.58 -9.58
CA ARG A 174 -14.52 -3.63 -9.62
C ARG A 174 -15.13 -2.23 -9.63
N HIS A 175 -14.60 -1.32 -8.81
CA HIS A 175 -15.07 0.06 -8.79
C HIS A 175 -14.80 0.75 -10.13
N ARG A 176 -13.59 0.60 -10.68
CA ARG A 176 -13.23 1.15 -12.00
C ARG A 176 -14.16 0.66 -13.12
N ASN A 177 -14.45 -0.64 -13.15
CA ASN A 177 -15.35 -1.21 -14.15
C ASN A 177 -16.79 -0.69 -13.99
N ARG A 178 -17.26 -0.45 -12.77
CA ARG A 178 -18.59 0.13 -12.52
C ARG A 178 -18.70 1.57 -13.05
N VAL A 179 -17.70 2.40 -12.76
CA VAL A 179 -17.63 3.79 -13.23
C VAL A 179 -17.60 3.86 -14.77
N GLN A 180 -16.93 2.92 -15.44
CA GLN A 180 -16.89 2.88 -16.91
C GLN A 180 -18.22 2.47 -17.56
N VAL A 181 -19.05 1.69 -16.86
CA VAL A 181 -20.32 1.16 -17.39
C VAL A 181 -21.50 2.11 -17.13
N ASP A 182 -21.42 2.94 -16.08
CA ASP A 182 -22.47 3.90 -15.71
C ASP A 182 -21.86 5.28 -15.40
N PRO A 183 -21.51 6.08 -16.43
CA PRO A 183 -20.84 7.36 -16.27
C PRO A 183 -21.77 8.51 -15.81
N GLU A 184 -23.08 8.29 -15.66
CA GLU A 184 -24.08 9.33 -15.33
C GLU A 184 -24.43 9.42 -13.83
N LYS A 185 -23.66 8.78 -12.95
CA LYS A 185 -23.74 8.95 -11.49
C LYS A 185 -22.71 9.91 -10.93
#